data_AF-A0A838R9N8-F1
#
_entry.id   AF-A0A838R9N8-F1
#
_cell.length_a   1.000
_cell.length_b   1.000
_cell.length_c   1.000
_cell.angle_alpha   90.00
_cell.angle_beta   90.00
_cell.angle_gamma   90.00
#
_symmetry.space_group_name_H-M   'P 1'
#
loop_
_entity.id
_entity.type
_entity.pdbx_description
1 polymer ?
#
loop_
_entity_poly.entity_id
_entity_poly.type
_entity_poly.pdbx_seq_one_letter_code
_entity_poly.pdbx_strand_id
1 'polypeptide(L)'
;MDGTSRVESNVVLVGEPASFEMVRGRGVKATVDARRVLVGNAALLREGGVEPPTADDQTRGTTVYVALDGRTVGELEIADRIRPGVAALEAQGHQVAMIGDGVNDA
;
A
#
# COMPACT_ATOMS: atom_id res chain seq x y z
N MET A 1 12.80 11.04 -19.61
CA MET A 1 11.45 11.60 -19.86
C MET A 1 10.87 11.89 -18.51
N ASP A 2 10.69 13.18 -18.27
CA ASP A 2 10.61 13.81 -16.95
C ASP A 2 9.29 13.56 -16.22
N GLY A 3 9.39 13.66 -14.90
CA GLY A 3 8.32 13.39 -13.97
C GLY A 3 7.08 14.25 -14.15
N THR A 4 5.96 13.65 -13.81
CA THR A 4 4.86 14.38 -13.21
C THR A 4 4.23 13.46 -12.17
N SER A 5 4.81 13.51 -10.97
CA SER A 5 4.20 13.06 -9.72
C SER A 5 2.81 13.68 -9.60
N ARG A 6 1.76 12.86 -9.67
CA ARG A 6 0.40 13.29 -9.33
C ARG A 6 0.08 12.82 -7.92
N VAL A 7 0.56 13.57 -6.94
CA VAL A 7 0.06 13.49 -5.57
C VAL A 7 -1.16 14.40 -5.48
N GLU A 8 -2.36 13.83 -5.58
CA GLU A 8 -3.57 14.51 -5.09
C GLU A 8 -3.70 14.20 -3.58
N SER A 9 -2.95 14.96 -2.79
CA SER A 9 -3.04 14.95 -1.34
C SER A 9 -4.34 15.60 -0.87
N ASN A 10 -5.18 14.85 -0.15
CA ASN A 10 -5.83 15.30 1.10
C ASN A 10 -6.63 14.15 1.76
N VAL A 11 -5.93 13.20 2.38
CA VAL A 11 -6.51 12.41 3.47
C VAL A 11 -5.78 12.78 4.75
N VAL A 12 -6.43 13.59 5.58
CA VAL A 12 -5.95 13.93 6.91
C VAL A 12 -7.00 13.42 7.90
N LEU A 13 -6.62 12.42 8.69
CA LEU A 13 -7.39 11.95 9.83
C LEU A 13 -6.57 12.20 11.09
N VAL A 14 -7.06 13.10 11.94
CA VAL A 14 -6.34 13.57 13.13
C VAL A 14 -7.14 13.13 14.36
N GLY A 15 -6.62 12.16 15.10
CA GLY A 15 -7.25 11.68 16.33
C GLY A 15 -6.87 10.25 16.66
N GLU A 16 -7.03 9.86 17.92
CA GLU A 16 -6.89 8.47 18.33
C GLU A 16 -8.11 7.68 17.83
N PRO A 17 -7.92 6.51 17.19
CA PRO A 17 -9.04 5.73 16.68
C PRO A 17 -9.92 5.23 17.84
N ALA A 18 -11.22 5.47 17.75
CA ALA A 18 -12.20 4.91 18.69
C ALA A 18 -12.28 3.37 18.59
N SER A 19 -11.93 2.82 17.42
CA SER A 19 -11.76 1.37 17.22
C SER A 19 -10.65 1.13 16.21
N PHE A 20 -9.89 0.06 16.40
CA PHE A 20 -8.85 -0.38 15.48
C PHE A 20 -8.84 -1.91 15.38
N GLU A 21 -8.80 -2.43 14.16
CA GLU A 21 -8.71 -3.86 13.88
C GLU A 21 -7.67 -4.09 12.78
N MET A 22 -6.69 -4.96 13.06
CA MET A 22 -5.75 -5.44 12.05
C MET A 22 -6.31 -6.69 11.37
N VAL A 23 -6.47 -6.61 10.06
CA VAL A 23 -6.91 -7.72 9.21
C VAL A 23 -5.68 -8.32 8.54
N ARG A 24 -5.23 -9.47 9.05
CA ARG A 24 -3.99 -10.14 8.62
C ARG A 24 -3.92 -10.28 7.09
N GLY A 25 -2.79 -9.83 6.53
CA GLY A 25 -2.51 -9.89 5.09
C GLY A 25 -3.41 -9.01 4.22
N ARG A 26 -4.24 -8.14 4.82
CA ARG A 26 -5.17 -7.29 4.07
C ARG A 26 -5.04 -5.81 4.42
N GLY A 27 -4.86 -5.47 5.69
CA GLY A 27 -4.70 -4.08 6.14
C GLY A 27 -5.39 -3.84 7.47
N VAL A 28 -5.99 -2.66 7.65
CA VAL A 28 -6.60 -2.22 8.90
C VAL A 28 -7.98 -1.60 8.68
N LYS A 29 -8.86 -1.80 9.66
CA LYS A 29 -10.15 -1.12 9.79
C LYS A 29 -10.09 -0.24 11.02
N ALA A 30 -10.60 0.98 10.93
CA ALA A 30 -10.64 1.87 12.06
C ALA A 30 -11.89 2.76 12.05
N THR A 31 -12.19 3.34 13.21
CA THR A 31 -13.14 4.45 13.34
C THR A 31 -12.38 5.65 13.89
N VAL A 32 -12.29 6.72 13.10
CA VAL A 32 -11.61 7.98 13.49
C VAL A 32 -12.60 9.12 13.27
N ASP A 33 -12.79 9.98 14.27
CA ASP A 33 -13.79 11.07 14.22
C ASP A 33 -15.19 10.62 13.76
N ALA A 34 -15.66 9.49 14.31
CA ALA A 34 -16.91 8.82 13.94
C ALA A 34 -17.05 8.37 12.47
N ARG A 35 -15.96 8.41 11.69
CA ARG A 35 -15.92 7.95 10.30
C ARG A 35 -15.29 6.58 10.19
N ARG A 36 -15.85 5.74 9.31
CA ARG A 36 -15.30 4.40 9.03
C ARG A 36 -14.15 4.54 8.06
N VAL A 37 -13.00 4.00 8.44
CA VAL A 37 -11.75 4.04 7.66
C VAL A 37 -11.32 2.62 7.33
N LEU A 38 -11.00 2.38 6.05
CA LEU A 38 -10.34 1.16 5.59
C LEU A 38 -9.01 1.55 4.96
N VAL A 39 -7.92 0.91 5.36
CA VAL A 39 -6.59 1.09 4.75
C VAL A 39 -6.00 -0.28 4.47
N GLY A 40 -5.82 -0.63 3.20
CA GLY A 40 -5.35 -1.97 2.83
C GLY A 40 -5.47 -2.30 1.36
N ASN A 41 -5.35 -3.59 1.04
CA ASN A 41 -5.43 -4.08 -0.33
C ASN A 41 -6.88 -4.08 -0.87
N ALA A 42 -7.00 -4.36 -2.17
CA ALA A 42 -8.27 -4.42 -2.88
C ALA A 42 -9.30 -5.39 -2.24
N ALA A 43 -8.83 -6.49 -1.62
CA ALA A 43 -9.72 -7.44 -0.95
C ALA A 43 -10.36 -6.84 0.32
N LEU A 44 -9.60 -6.08 1.12
CA LEU A 44 -10.13 -5.39 2.29
C LEU A 44 -11.25 -4.40 1.92
N LEU A 45 -11.05 -3.64 0.85
CA LEU A 45 -12.04 -2.67 0.37
C LEU A 45 -13.34 -3.36 -0.06
N ARG A 46 -13.23 -4.44 -0.85
CA ARG A 46 -14.39 -5.23 -1.28
C ARG A 46 -15.15 -5.86 -0.12
N GLU A 47 -14.45 -6.40 0.89
CA GLU A 47 -15.07 -6.87 2.14
C GLU A 47 -15.82 -5.75 2.87
N GLY A 48 -15.34 -4.51 2.76
CA GLY A 48 -15.99 -3.30 3.29
C GLY A 48 -17.09 -2.72 2.41
N GLY A 49 -17.43 -3.35 1.29
CA GLY A 49 -18.42 -2.87 0.32
C GLY A 49 -17.94 -1.69 -0.53
N VAL A 50 -16.63 -1.49 -0.64
CA VAL A 50 -16.00 -0.41 -1.40
C VAL A 50 -15.34 -0.99 -2.64
N GLU A 51 -15.63 -0.45 -3.82
CA GLU A 51 -14.91 -0.84 -5.03
C GLU A 51 -13.54 -0.13 -5.07
N PRO A 52 -12.43 -0.87 -5.10
CA PRO A 52 -11.12 -0.28 -5.32
C PRO A 52 -11.00 0.26 -6.76
N PRO A 53 -10.16 1.29 -6.98
CA PRO A 53 -9.74 1.71 -8.31
C PRO A 53 -9.22 0.54 -9.14
N THR A 54 -9.27 0.70 -10.46
CA THR A 54 -8.55 -0.20 -11.36
C THR A 54 -7.07 -0.09 -11.04
N ALA A 55 -6.44 -1.21 -10.68
CA ALA A 55 -5.01 -1.24 -10.45
C ALA A 55 -4.28 -0.79 -11.72
N ASP A 56 -3.27 0.06 -11.56
CA ASP A 56 -2.36 0.40 -12.65
C ASP A 56 -1.40 -0.78 -12.84
N ASP A 57 -1.36 -1.35 -14.04
CA ASP A 57 -0.43 -2.44 -14.40
C ASP A 57 1.04 -1.98 -14.36
N GLN A 58 1.30 -0.67 -14.20
CA GLN A 58 2.65 -0.11 -14.09
C GLN A 58 3.19 -0.02 -12.64
N THR A 59 2.42 -0.42 -11.63
CA THR A 59 2.89 -0.36 -10.23
C THR A 59 4.11 -1.25 -10.04
N ARG A 60 5.16 -0.71 -9.41
CA ARG A 60 6.42 -1.41 -9.11
C ARG A 60 6.54 -1.78 -7.63
N GLY A 61 5.43 -1.70 -6.90
CA GLY A 61 5.38 -1.91 -5.47
C GLY A 61 4.01 -2.40 -5.01
N THR A 62 3.81 -2.36 -3.70
CA THR A 62 2.53 -2.72 -3.08
C THR A 62 1.60 -1.51 -3.05
N THR A 63 0.45 -1.61 -3.72
CA THR A 63 -0.60 -0.59 -3.64
C THR A 63 -1.48 -0.79 -2.40
N VAL A 64 -1.60 0.26 -1.60
CA VAL A 64 -2.46 0.34 -0.40
C VAL A 64 -3.55 1.37 -0.65
N TYR A 65 -4.80 0.93 -0.67
CA TYR A 65 -5.95 1.81 -0.87
C TYR A 65 -6.46 2.35 0.47
N VAL A 66 -7.05 3.55 0.42
CA VAL A 66 -7.68 4.21 1.55
C VAL A 66 -9.13 4.50 1.21
N ALA A 67 -10.06 4.07 2.06
CA ALA A 67 -11.48 4.37 1.92
C ALA A 67 -12.06 5.01 3.18
N LEU A 68 -12.97 5.97 2.98
CA LEU A 68 -13.72 6.66 4.01
C LEU A 68 -15.22 6.52 3.72
N ASP A 69 -15.99 6.10 4.72
CA ASP A 69 -17.45 6.02 4.68
C ASP A 69 -18.01 5.37 3.39
N GLY A 70 -17.38 4.27 2.97
CA GLY A 70 -17.81 3.49 1.81
C GLY A 70 -17.26 3.95 0.47
N ARG A 71 -16.34 4.91 0.43
CA ARG A 71 -15.77 5.45 -0.82
C ARG A 71 -14.24 5.42 -0.77
N THR A 72 -13.61 4.96 -1.84
CA THR A 72 -12.16 5.10 -2.00
C THR A 72 -11.80 6.58 -2.16
N VAL A 73 -10.85 7.04 -1.34
CA VAL A 73 -10.39 8.44 -1.30
C VAL A 73 -8.94 8.59 -1.76
N GLY A 74 -8.22 7.48 -1.96
CA GLY A 74 -6.88 7.50 -2.51
C GLY A 74 -6.18 6.15 -2.40
N GLU A 75 -4.93 6.13 -2.85
CA GLU A 75 -4.02 4.99 -2.77
C GLU A 75 -2.59 5.45 -2.50
N LEU A 76 -1.77 4.55 -1.97
CA LEU A 76 -0.35 4.71 -1.75
C LEU A 76 0.38 3.58 -2.46
N GLU A 77 1.40 3.90 -3.24
CA GLU A 77 2.33 2.91 -3.76
C GLU A 77 3.56 2.85 -2.85
N ILE A 78 3.83 1.66 -2.31
CA ILE A 78 4.98 1.41 -1.44
C ILE A 78 5.93 0.47 -2.17
N ALA A 79 7.08 1.00 -2.59
CA ALA A 79 8.12 0.23 -3.27
C ALA A 79 9.43 0.27 -2.48
N ASP A 80 10.07 -0.89 -2.35
CA ASP A 80 11.38 -0.99 -1.69
C ASP A 80 12.50 -0.59 -2.64
N ARG A 81 13.42 0.24 -2.13
CA ARG A 81 14.65 0.54 -2.87
C ARG A 81 15.65 -0.59 -2.66
N ILE A 82 16.07 -1.24 -3.75
CA ILE A 82 17.16 -2.22 -3.71
C ILE A 82 18.43 -1.54 -3.17
N ARG A 83 19.06 -2.18 -2.16
CA ARG A 83 20.31 -1.70 -1.58
C ARG A 83 21.47 -1.93 -2.57
N PRO A 84 22.43 -0.99 -2.69
CA PRO A 84 23.54 -1.11 -3.64
C PRO A 84 24.45 -2.33 -3.39
N GLY A 85 24.46 -2.88 -2.18
CA GLY A 85 25.24 -4.07 -1.84
C GLY A 85 24.78 -5.37 -2.51
N VAL A 86 23.53 -5.43 -3.01
CA VAL A 86 23.00 -6.63 -3.69
C VAL A 86 23.79 -6.93 -4.96
N ALA A 87 23.95 -5.94 -5.82
CA ALA A 87 24.72 -6.07 -7.06
C ALA A 87 26.20 -6.44 -6.82
N ALA A 88 26.78 -5.93 -5.73
CA ALA A 88 28.16 -6.25 -5.37
C ALA A 88 28.33 -7.71 -4.93
N LEU A 89 27.35 -8.28 -4.23
CA LEU A 89 27.37 -9.68 -3.79
C LEU A 89 27.14 -10.65 -4.96
N GLU A 90 26.23 -10.30 -5.87
CA GLU A 90 26.00 -11.07 -7.10
C GLU A 90 27.25 -11.09 -7.98
N ALA A 91 27.92 -9.95 -8.15
CA ALA A 91 29.18 -9.84 -8.89
C ALA A 91 30.33 -10.66 -8.27
N GLN A 92 30.26 -10.93 -6.96
CA GLN A 92 31.21 -11.81 -6.25
C GLN A 92 30.84 -13.30 -6.35
N GLY A 93 29.76 -13.64 -7.04
CA GLY A 93 29.30 -15.01 -7.24
C GLY A 93 28.45 -15.57 -6.08
N HIS A 94 27.96 -14.71 -5.18
CA HIS A 94 27.05 -15.14 -4.13
C HIS A 94 25.62 -15.25 -4.64
N GLN A 95 24.89 -16.29 -4.20
CA GLN A 95 23.45 -16.36 -4.39
C GLN A 95 22.77 -15.42 -3.39
N VAL A 96 21.96 -14.50 -3.90
CA VAL A 96 21.17 -13.55 -3.09
C VAL A 96 19.69 -13.88 -3.28
N ALA A 97 18.93 -13.90 -2.19
CA ALA A 97 17.49 -14.08 -2.21
C ALA A 97 16.82 -13.04 -1.32
N MET A 98 15.65 -12.56 -1.73
CA MET A 98 14.76 -11.74 -0.91
C MET A 98 13.74 -12.64 -0.22
N ILE A 99 13.52 -12.46 1.07
CA ILE A 99 12.44 -13.14 1.81
C ILE A 99 11.42 -12.09 2.19
N GLY A 100 10.20 -12.26 1.68
CA GLY A 100 9.08 -11.36 1.90
C GLY A 100 7.81 -11.93 1.27
N ASP A 101 6.70 -11.23 1.47
CA ASP A 101 5.38 -11.53 0.91
C ASP A 101 5.09 -10.76 -0.39
N GLY A 102 6.02 -9.90 -0.83
CA GLY A 102 5.89 -9.05 -2.01
C GLY A 102 6.59 -9.59 -3.25
N VAL A 103 5.93 -9.46 -4.41
CA VAL A 103 6.56 -9.61 -5.73
C VAL A 103 7.45 -8.39 -5.94
N ASN A 104 8.76 -8.60 -6.03
CA ASN A 104 9.72 -7.58 -6.41
C ASN A 104 10.38 -8.08 -7.68
N ASP A 105 10.24 -7.34 -8.78
CA ASP A 105 10.89 -7.68 -10.04
C ASP A 105 12.40 -7.51 -9.84
N ALA A 106 13.07 -8.63 -9.57
CA ALA A 106 14.52 -8.75 -9.58
C ALA A 106 15.03 -8.84 -11.03
#